data_AF-A0A814L9H2-F1
#
_entry.id   AF-A0A814L9H2-F1
#
_cell.length_a   1.000
_cell.length_b   1.000
_cell.length_c   1.000
_cell.angle_alpha   90.00
_cell.angle_beta   90.00
_cell.angle_gamma   90.00
#
_symmetry.space_group_name_H-M   'P 1'
#
loop_
_entity.id
_entity.type
_entity.pdbx_description
1 polymer ?
#
loop_
_entity_poly.entity_id
_entity_poly.type
_entity_poly.pdbx_seq_one_letter_code
_entity_poly.pdbx_strand_id
1 'polypeptide(L)'
;MTEGYNFLRFLHRKYTEEEYINEAWTPISGFLRQRLQNTMENFESTSYETIYHHIYTTTCKGYKERLFTDIKKVISEHCQNAKVQLDESMKKMIDERSTRLMNCYILQFIDHARQFHRAIELIIPFFHYLDVVYIKSKLRTTIRQEFYASYKAIVIECHINQVFNTLQQLVQSSEGPSKEIISLLLKFVHDIAPDLAVKQRHLLKRYCNNEDVFNEMTSNGDDTSTPTSRNASKRSADESAGEEDQPSAKRTSLMLKSPRSDN
;
A
#
# COMPACT_ATOMS: atom_id res chain seq x y z
N MET A 1 -24.22 -12.49 37.18
CA MET A 1 -22.83 -12.41 37.70
C MET A 1 -21.99 -13.66 37.40
N THR A 2 -22.60 -14.83 37.17
CA THR A 2 -21.91 -16.09 36.84
C THR A 2 -21.30 -16.15 35.43
N GLU A 3 -21.93 -15.52 34.42
CA GLU A 3 -21.41 -15.53 33.04
C GLU A 3 -20.08 -14.76 32.89
N GLY A 4 -19.94 -13.61 33.55
CA GLY A 4 -18.70 -12.82 33.51
C GLY A 4 -17.50 -13.55 34.15
N TYR A 5 -17.74 -14.29 35.24
CA TYR A 5 -16.70 -15.11 35.88
C TYR A 5 -16.28 -16.31 35.02
N ASN A 6 -17.23 -16.95 34.34
CA ASN A 6 -16.95 -18.04 33.42
C ASN A 6 -16.20 -17.54 32.16
N PHE A 7 -16.53 -16.36 31.66
CA PHE A 7 -15.82 -15.73 30.54
C PHE A 7 -14.36 -15.39 30.89
N LEU A 8 -14.11 -14.78 32.05
CA LEU A 8 -12.75 -14.50 32.53
C LEU A 8 -11.95 -15.79 32.77
N ARG A 9 -12.58 -16.83 33.34
CA ARG A 9 -11.96 -18.14 33.54
C ARG A 9 -11.65 -18.85 32.22
N PHE A 10 -12.52 -18.71 31.22
CA PHE A 10 -12.30 -19.22 29.86
C PHE A 10 -11.13 -18.53 29.15
N LEU A 11 -10.98 -17.22 29.33
CA LEU A 11 -9.84 -16.46 28.79
C LEU A 11 -8.52 -16.77 29.53
N HIS A 12 -8.58 -17.12 30.82
CA HIS A 12 -7.39 -17.52 31.59
C HIS A 12 -6.91 -18.95 31.26
N ARG A 13 -7.76 -19.79 30.67
CA ARG A 13 -7.37 -21.13 30.19
C ARG A 13 -6.56 -21.02 28.90
N LYS A 14 -5.27 -21.35 28.97
CA LYS A 14 -4.42 -21.55 27.80
C LYS A 14 -4.92 -22.74 26.96
N TYR A 15 -4.76 -22.65 25.64
CA TYR A 15 -5.03 -23.78 24.75
C TYR A 15 -4.07 -24.94 25.02
N THR A 16 -4.51 -26.16 24.81
CA THR A 16 -3.56 -27.24 24.50
C THR A 16 -3.00 -27.04 23.08
N GLU A 17 -1.95 -27.78 22.74
CA GLU A 17 -1.37 -27.73 21.39
C GLU A 17 -2.40 -28.08 20.31
N GLU A 18 -3.18 -29.13 20.55
CA GLU A 18 -4.22 -29.60 19.64
C GLU A 18 -5.39 -28.61 19.54
N GLU A 19 -5.82 -28.02 20.65
CA GLU A 19 -6.88 -26.99 20.64
C GLU A 19 -6.43 -25.75 19.86
N TYR A 20 -5.16 -25.33 20.01
CA TYR A 20 -4.63 -24.23 19.20
C TYR A 20 -4.69 -24.56 17.71
N ILE A 21 -4.25 -25.75 17.31
CA ILE A 21 -4.21 -26.13 15.89
C ILE A 21 -5.63 -26.26 15.32
N ASN A 22 -6.49 -27.02 15.99
CA ASN A 22 -7.79 -27.43 15.46
C ASN A 22 -8.86 -26.35 15.62
N GLU A 23 -8.93 -25.71 16.79
CA GLU A 23 -10.01 -24.79 17.13
C GLU A 23 -9.67 -23.33 16.83
N ALA A 24 -8.41 -22.92 17.00
CA ALA A 24 -7.99 -21.53 16.79
C ALA A 24 -7.35 -21.29 15.41
N TRP A 25 -6.30 -22.03 15.07
CA TRP A 25 -5.46 -21.77 13.91
C TRP A 25 -6.08 -22.22 12.59
N THR A 26 -6.75 -23.37 12.57
CA THR A 26 -7.36 -23.90 11.34
C THR A 26 -8.34 -22.91 10.69
N PRO A 27 -9.30 -22.30 11.42
CA PRO A 27 -10.18 -21.27 10.86
C PRO A 27 -9.42 -20.03 10.33
N ILE A 28 -8.44 -19.53 11.10
CA ILE A 28 -7.66 -18.34 10.74
C ILE A 28 -6.83 -18.58 9.48
N SER A 29 -6.14 -19.72 9.42
CA SER A 29 -5.26 -20.08 8.30
C SER A 29 -6.05 -20.37 7.03
N GLY A 30 -7.21 -21.03 7.13
CA GLY A 30 -8.12 -21.24 6.01
C GLY A 30 -8.60 -19.91 5.41
N PHE A 31 -9.07 -19.00 6.27
CA PHE A 31 -9.46 -17.64 5.86
C PHE A 31 -8.31 -16.89 5.17
N LEU A 32 -7.12 -16.90 5.76
CA LEU A 32 -5.94 -16.24 5.18
C LEU A 32 -5.60 -16.77 3.80
N ARG A 33 -5.51 -18.10 3.65
CA ARG A 33 -5.17 -18.73 2.36
C ARG A 33 -6.20 -18.40 1.29
N GLN A 34 -7.49 -18.47 1.62
CA GLN A 34 -8.57 -18.12 0.70
C GLN A 34 -8.47 -16.66 0.25
N ARG A 35 -8.24 -15.72 1.18
CA ARG A 35 -8.11 -14.29 0.84
C ARG A 35 -6.88 -14.00 -0.01
N LEU A 36 -5.76 -14.64 0.29
CA LEU A 36 -4.52 -14.48 -0.48
C LEU A 36 -4.63 -15.08 -1.89
N GLN A 37 -5.37 -16.16 -2.07
CA GLN A 37 -5.59 -16.77 -3.39
C GLN A 37 -6.66 -16.05 -4.22
N ASN A 38 -7.34 -15.05 -3.65
CA ASN A 38 -8.46 -14.34 -4.28
C ASN A 38 -9.57 -15.28 -4.79
N THR A 39 -9.71 -16.45 -4.15
CA THR A 39 -10.74 -17.44 -4.49
C THR A 39 -12.08 -16.98 -3.90
N MET A 40 -13.01 -16.58 -4.78
CA MET A 40 -14.39 -16.20 -4.41
C MET A 40 -15.26 -17.40 -4.04
N GLU A 41 -14.86 -18.61 -4.41
CA GLU A 41 -15.57 -19.82 -4.02
C GLU A 41 -15.50 -19.96 -2.49
N ASN A 42 -16.67 -19.96 -1.85
CA ASN A 42 -16.93 -20.28 -0.44
C ASN A 42 -16.86 -19.16 0.60
N PHE A 43 -16.84 -17.86 0.24
CA PHE A 43 -16.95 -16.81 1.27
C PHE A 43 -18.34 -16.73 1.94
N GLU A 44 -19.32 -17.55 1.49
CA GLU A 44 -20.66 -17.57 2.05
C GLU A 44 -20.79 -18.28 3.41
N SER A 45 -19.77 -18.98 3.92
CA SER A 45 -19.92 -19.79 5.15
C SER A 45 -19.28 -19.23 6.43
N THR A 46 -18.29 -18.34 6.33
CA THR A 46 -17.54 -17.86 7.52
C THR A 46 -17.77 -16.37 7.76
N SER A 47 -18.45 -16.03 8.86
CA SER A 47 -18.74 -14.62 9.18
C SER A 47 -17.48 -13.87 9.60
N TYR A 48 -17.44 -12.57 9.27
CA TYR A 48 -16.38 -11.65 9.69
C TYR A 48 -16.11 -11.74 11.21
N GLU A 49 -17.20 -11.74 11.99
CA GLU A 49 -17.17 -11.83 13.45
C GLU A 49 -16.50 -13.10 13.95
N THR A 50 -16.71 -14.22 13.26
CA THR A 50 -16.13 -15.51 13.63
C THR A 50 -14.60 -15.45 13.53
N ILE A 51 -14.05 -14.98 12.41
CA ILE A 51 -12.59 -14.89 12.25
C ILE A 51 -11.99 -13.88 13.23
N TYR A 52 -12.62 -12.72 13.38
CA TYR A 52 -12.17 -11.72 14.35
C TYR A 52 -12.16 -12.29 15.79
N HIS A 53 -13.21 -13.02 16.17
CA HIS A 53 -13.30 -13.69 17.47
C HIS A 53 -12.16 -14.68 17.70
N HIS A 54 -11.86 -15.55 16.72
CA HIS A 54 -10.75 -16.51 16.84
C HIS A 54 -9.41 -15.79 17.05
N ILE A 55 -9.14 -14.72 16.28
CA ILE A 55 -7.89 -13.94 16.40
C ILE A 55 -7.81 -13.25 17.77
N TYR A 56 -8.90 -12.60 18.20
CA TYR A 56 -8.99 -11.91 19.48
C TYR A 56 -8.77 -12.88 20.64
N THR A 57 -9.55 -13.97 20.70
CA THR A 57 -9.49 -14.96 21.78
C THR A 57 -8.11 -15.62 21.86
N THR A 58 -7.51 -15.98 20.72
CA THR A 58 -6.15 -16.55 20.65
C THR A 58 -5.10 -15.57 21.17
N THR A 59 -5.23 -14.29 20.82
CA THR A 59 -4.33 -13.24 21.29
C THR A 59 -4.45 -13.07 22.82
N CYS A 60 -5.68 -12.99 23.34
CA CYS A 60 -5.97 -12.85 24.77
C CYS A 60 -5.48 -14.04 25.61
N LYS A 61 -5.53 -15.26 25.06
CA LYS A 61 -5.00 -16.47 25.72
C LYS A 61 -3.47 -16.58 25.73
N GLY A 62 -2.77 -15.56 25.22
CA GLY A 62 -1.31 -15.45 25.29
C GLY A 62 -0.56 -16.04 24.08
N TYR A 63 -1.25 -16.46 23.02
CA TYR A 63 -0.65 -17.07 21.83
C TYR A 63 -0.20 -16.05 20.78
N LYS A 64 -0.16 -14.76 21.11
CA LYS A 64 0.16 -13.65 20.19
C LYS A 64 1.44 -13.87 19.36
N GLU A 65 2.51 -14.38 19.96
CA GLU A 65 3.79 -14.56 19.25
C GLU A 65 3.75 -15.73 18.27
N ARG A 66 3.14 -16.83 18.71
CA ARG A 66 2.95 -18.02 17.89
C ARG A 66 1.99 -17.72 16.74
N LEU A 67 0.85 -17.11 17.04
CA LEU A 67 -0.14 -16.70 16.05
C LEU A 67 0.51 -15.82 14.97
N PHE A 68 1.30 -14.82 15.37
CA PHE A 68 2.00 -13.98 14.41
C PHE A 68 3.03 -14.76 13.57
N THR A 69 3.76 -15.71 14.18
CA THR A 69 4.72 -16.58 13.47
C THR A 69 4.02 -17.44 12.42
N ASP A 70 2.90 -18.06 12.79
CA ASP A 70 2.12 -18.92 11.90
C ASP A 70 1.48 -18.11 10.76
N ILE A 71 0.97 -16.90 11.05
CA ILE A 71 0.48 -15.97 10.02
C ILE A 71 1.61 -15.60 9.05
N LYS A 72 2.79 -15.23 9.55
CA LYS A 72 3.95 -14.93 8.69
C LYS A 72 4.33 -16.11 7.83
N LYS A 73 4.24 -17.35 8.34
CA LYS A 73 4.49 -18.55 7.55
C LYS A 73 3.53 -18.66 6.37
N VAL A 74 2.22 -18.45 6.57
CA VAL A 74 1.22 -18.47 5.49
C VAL A 74 1.49 -17.38 4.45
N ILE A 75 1.82 -16.16 4.90
CA ILE A 75 2.16 -15.04 4.00
C ILE A 75 3.41 -15.38 3.17
N SER A 76 4.46 -15.88 3.82
CA SER A 76 5.69 -16.30 3.16
C SER A 76 5.45 -17.43 2.15
N GLU A 77 4.66 -18.44 2.49
CA GLU A 77 4.28 -19.52 1.56
C GLU A 77 3.58 -18.98 0.32
N HIS A 78 2.63 -18.05 0.48
CA HIS A 78 1.97 -17.41 -0.65
C HIS A 78 2.97 -16.61 -1.52
N CYS A 79 3.88 -15.86 -0.89
CA CYS A 79 4.92 -15.11 -1.61
C CYS A 79 5.89 -16.04 -2.36
N GLN A 80 6.25 -17.18 -1.76
CA GLN A 80 7.09 -18.19 -2.42
C GLN A 80 6.40 -18.79 -3.64
N ASN A 81 5.09 -19.07 -3.56
CA ASN A 81 4.34 -19.55 -4.72
C ASN A 81 4.30 -18.51 -5.85
N ALA A 82 4.09 -17.23 -5.53
CA ALA A 82 4.16 -16.15 -6.52
C ALA A 82 5.55 -16.05 -7.16
N LYS A 83 6.61 -16.16 -6.34
CA LYS A 83 8.00 -16.18 -6.84
C LYS A 83 8.23 -17.34 -7.81
N VAL A 84 7.79 -18.56 -7.48
CA VAL A 84 7.96 -19.73 -8.35
C VAL A 84 7.25 -19.53 -9.70
N GLN A 85 6.02 -19.01 -9.69
CA GLN A 85 5.28 -18.73 -10.93
C GLN A 85 5.99 -17.67 -11.79
N LEU A 86 6.55 -16.65 -11.15
CA LEU A 86 7.33 -15.61 -11.84
C LEU A 86 8.68 -16.12 -12.33
N ASP A 87 9.36 -17.00 -11.60
CA ASP A 87 10.59 -17.66 -12.04
C ASP A 87 10.34 -18.50 -13.31
N GLU A 88 9.24 -19.26 -13.36
CA GLU A 88 8.85 -20.03 -14.54
C GLU A 88 8.54 -19.13 -15.74
N SER A 89 7.83 -18.02 -15.51
CA SER A 89 7.53 -17.03 -16.53
C SER A 89 8.80 -16.34 -17.06
N MET A 90 9.70 -15.96 -16.16
CA MET A 90 11.01 -15.39 -16.49
C MET A 90 11.83 -16.36 -17.35
N LYS A 91 11.87 -17.64 -16.98
CA LYS A 91 12.59 -18.67 -17.74
C LYS A 91 12.04 -18.81 -19.17
N LYS A 92 10.72 -18.93 -19.32
CA LYS A 92 10.07 -18.98 -20.65
C LYS A 92 10.39 -17.75 -21.49
N MET A 93 10.38 -16.57 -20.87
CA MET A 93 10.72 -15.31 -21.53
C MET A 93 12.18 -15.27 -22.02
N ILE A 94 13.13 -15.77 -21.22
CA ILE A 94 14.56 -15.83 -21.57
C ILE A 94 14.82 -16.84 -22.69
N ASP A 95 14.17 -18.01 -22.64
CA ASP A 95 14.38 -19.10 -23.58
C ASP A 95 13.86 -18.75 -24.99
N GLU A 96 12.68 -18.15 -25.09
CA GLU A 96 12.03 -17.84 -26.38
C GLU A 96 12.35 -16.43 -26.92
N ARG A 97 12.77 -15.48 -26.07
CA ARG A 97 13.12 -14.08 -26.41
C ARG A 97 12.07 -13.35 -27.26
N SER A 98 10.79 -13.63 -27.03
CA SER A 98 9.68 -12.96 -27.72
C SER A 98 9.24 -11.70 -26.98
N THR A 99 9.04 -10.59 -27.71
CA THR A 99 8.43 -9.34 -27.20
C THR A 99 7.12 -9.60 -26.47
N ARG A 100 6.30 -10.55 -26.96
CA ARG A 100 5.04 -10.94 -26.33
C ARG A 100 5.26 -11.51 -24.93
N LEU A 101 6.24 -12.39 -24.76
CA LEU A 101 6.53 -13.01 -23.46
C LEU A 101 7.18 -12.03 -22.48
N MET A 102 7.99 -11.09 -22.98
CA MET A 102 8.48 -9.97 -22.18
C MET A 102 7.34 -9.13 -21.61
N ASN A 103 6.36 -8.78 -22.44
CA ASN A 103 5.15 -8.07 -22.00
C ASN A 103 4.35 -8.91 -20.99
N CYS A 104 4.13 -10.20 -21.26
CA CYS A 104 3.42 -11.10 -20.34
C CYS A 104 4.10 -11.21 -18.97
N TYR A 105 5.42 -11.33 -18.93
CA TYR A 105 6.19 -11.43 -17.69
C TYR A 105 6.02 -10.18 -16.82
N ILE A 106 6.16 -8.98 -17.40
CA ILE A 106 5.98 -7.72 -16.66
C ILE A 106 4.54 -7.59 -16.15
N LEU A 107 3.55 -7.92 -16.98
CA LEU A 107 2.15 -7.88 -16.57
C LEU A 107 1.85 -8.86 -15.42
N GLN A 108 2.38 -10.08 -15.47
CA GLN A 108 2.22 -11.06 -14.38
C GLN A 108 2.88 -10.57 -13.09
N PHE A 109 4.06 -9.97 -13.16
CA PHE A 109 4.71 -9.37 -11.99
C PHE A 109 3.84 -8.29 -11.34
N ILE A 110 3.31 -7.37 -12.14
CA ILE A 110 2.44 -6.30 -11.65
C ILE A 110 1.14 -6.87 -11.08
N ASP A 111 0.55 -7.88 -11.75
CA ASP A 111 -0.69 -8.49 -11.31
C ASP A 111 -0.54 -9.21 -9.98
N HIS A 112 0.52 -10.01 -9.80
CA HIS A 112 0.84 -10.63 -8.51
C HIS A 112 0.96 -9.59 -7.38
N ALA A 113 1.62 -8.46 -7.65
CA ALA A 113 1.76 -7.41 -6.65
C ALA A 113 0.42 -6.76 -6.29
N ARG A 114 -0.42 -6.47 -7.30
CA ARG A 114 -1.75 -5.88 -7.09
C ARG A 114 -2.69 -6.83 -6.36
N GLN A 115 -2.67 -8.11 -6.72
CA GLN A 115 -3.45 -9.14 -6.03
C GLN A 115 -3.02 -9.25 -4.56
N PHE A 116 -1.71 -9.29 -4.31
CA PHE A 116 -1.18 -9.30 -2.95
C PHE A 116 -1.61 -8.05 -2.17
N HIS A 117 -1.40 -6.85 -2.70
CA HIS A 117 -1.80 -5.59 -2.07
C HIS A 117 -3.28 -5.60 -1.69
N ARG A 118 -4.17 -5.93 -2.65
CA ARG A 118 -5.61 -6.04 -2.39
C ARG A 118 -5.94 -7.04 -1.29
N ALA A 119 -5.33 -8.23 -1.32
CA ALA A 119 -5.55 -9.24 -0.28
C ALA A 119 -5.11 -8.72 1.09
N ILE A 120 -3.95 -8.07 1.18
CA ILE A 120 -3.43 -7.48 2.41
C ILE A 120 -4.37 -6.41 2.97
N GLU A 121 -4.85 -5.49 2.14
CA GLU A 121 -5.81 -4.46 2.57
C GLU A 121 -7.10 -5.08 3.14
N LEU A 122 -7.57 -6.18 2.57
CA LEU A 122 -8.77 -6.87 3.03
C LEU A 122 -8.58 -7.63 4.35
N ILE A 123 -7.39 -8.18 4.60
CA ILE A 123 -7.14 -8.98 5.82
C ILE A 123 -6.69 -8.14 7.02
N ILE A 124 -6.05 -6.99 6.80
CA ILE A 124 -5.50 -6.14 7.89
C ILE A 124 -6.53 -5.85 9.01
N PRO A 125 -7.79 -5.48 8.72
CA PRO A 125 -8.77 -5.15 9.76
C PRO A 125 -8.98 -6.27 10.79
N PHE A 126 -8.90 -7.54 10.36
CA PHE A 126 -9.09 -8.70 11.24
C PHE A 126 -7.99 -8.83 12.29
N PHE A 127 -6.80 -8.31 11.99
CA PHE A 127 -5.63 -8.40 12.86
C PHE A 127 -5.39 -7.13 13.67
N HIS A 128 -6.31 -6.17 13.68
CA HIS A 128 -6.13 -4.90 14.39
C HIS A 128 -5.74 -5.10 15.86
N TYR A 129 -6.40 -6.02 16.56
CA TYR A 129 -6.09 -6.30 17.96
C TYR A 129 -4.68 -6.88 18.16
N LEU A 130 -4.29 -7.85 17.32
CA LEU A 130 -2.93 -8.42 17.33
C LEU A 130 -1.88 -7.35 17.02
N ASP A 131 -2.17 -6.46 16.07
CA ASP A 131 -1.30 -5.36 15.68
C ASP A 131 -1.03 -4.41 16.86
N VAL A 132 -2.07 -3.99 17.58
CA VAL A 132 -1.94 -3.10 18.73
C VAL A 132 -1.25 -3.78 19.92
N VAL A 133 -1.69 -4.99 20.28
CA VAL A 133 -1.25 -5.65 21.52
C VAL A 133 0.15 -6.25 21.42
N TYR A 134 0.56 -6.68 20.23
CA TYR A 134 1.82 -7.39 20.02
C TYR A 134 2.78 -6.69 19.07
N ILE A 135 2.34 -6.39 17.85
CA ILE A 135 3.26 -5.99 16.78
C ILE A 135 3.80 -4.58 17.05
N LYS A 136 2.92 -3.60 17.27
CA LYS A 136 3.30 -2.23 17.62
C LYS A 136 4.05 -2.15 18.94
N SER A 137 3.65 -2.93 19.94
CA SER A 137 4.24 -2.90 21.28
C SER A 137 5.62 -3.55 21.34
N LYS A 138 5.81 -4.71 20.71
CA LYS A 138 7.04 -5.51 20.78
C LYS A 138 7.98 -5.28 19.60
N LEU A 139 7.44 -5.25 18.38
CA LEU A 139 8.24 -5.16 17.15
C LEU A 139 8.44 -3.72 16.68
N ARG A 140 7.64 -2.77 17.20
CA ARG A 140 7.65 -1.35 16.79
C ARG A 140 7.41 -1.15 15.29
N THR A 141 6.67 -2.08 14.69
CA THR A 141 6.21 -2.05 13.31
C THR A 141 4.69 -2.18 13.28
N THR A 142 4.11 -2.27 12.09
CA THR A 142 2.70 -2.60 11.89
C THR A 142 2.57 -3.92 11.12
N ILE A 143 1.46 -4.63 11.31
CA ILE A 143 1.21 -5.87 10.58
C ILE A 143 1.27 -5.69 9.06
N ARG A 144 0.78 -4.53 8.60
CA ARG A 144 0.88 -4.06 7.22
C ARG A 144 2.34 -4.07 6.75
N GLN A 145 3.22 -3.39 7.49
CA GLN A 145 4.64 -3.33 7.16
C GLN A 145 5.30 -4.71 7.15
N GLU A 146 4.98 -5.58 8.12
CA GLU A 146 5.54 -6.95 8.18
C GLU A 146 5.13 -7.81 6.97
N PHE A 147 3.90 -7.67 6.50
CA PHE A 147 3.41 -8.38 5.32
C PHE A 147 4.05 -7.85 4.04
N TYR A 148 4.09 -6.53 3.84
CA TYR A 148 4.78 -5.94 2.68
C TYR A 148 6.28 -6.20 2.70
N ALA A 149 6.92 -6.22 3.88
CA ALA A 149 8.34 -6.57 4.01
C ALA A 149 8.60 -8.02 3.53
N SER A 150 7.73 -8.96 3.90
CA SER A 150 7.82 -10.34 3.43
C SER A 150 7.70 -10.42 1.91
N TYR A 151 6.71 -9.75 1.33
CA TYR A 151 6.51 -9.74 -0.14
C TYR A 151 7.68 -9.07 -0.87
N LYS A 152 8.18 -7.96 -0.33
CA LYS A 152 9.33 -7.25 -0.89
C LYS A 152 10.56 -8.14 -0.94
N ALA A 153 10.92 -8.75 0.18
CA ALA A 153 12.10 -9.60 0.30
C ALA A 153 12.02 -10.85 -0.58
N ILE A 154 10.83 -11.47 -0.69
CA ILE A 154 10.67 -12.74 -1.41
C ILE A 154 10.46 -12.52 -2.91
N VAL A 155 9.65 -11.54 -3.31
CA VAL A 155 9.19 -11.38 -4.71
C VAL A 155 9.84 -10.17 -5.37
N ILE A 156 9.68 -8.98 -4.79
CA ILE A 156 10.10 -7.73 -5.45
C ILE A 156 11.61 -7.72 -5.67
N GLU A 157 12.40 -7.98 -4.62
CA GLU A 157 13.87 -7.91 -4.71
C GLU A 157 14.46 -8.94 -5.69
N CYS A 158 13.80 -10.08 -5.88
CA CYS A 158 14.22 -11.10 -6.84
C CYS A 158 13.97 -10.70 -8.30
N HIS A 159 12.86 -10.02 -8.59
CA HIS A 159 12.40 -9.82 -9.97
C HIS A 159 12.56 -8.39 -10.48
N ILE A 160 12.66 -7.40 -9.60
CA ILE A 160 12.54 -5.99 -10.01
C ILE A 160 13.62 -5.56 -11.01
N ASN A 161 14.86 -6.01 -10.82
CA ASN A 161 15.95 -5.69 -11.76
C ASN A 161 15.69 -6.31 -13.13
N GLN A 162 15.18 -7.55 -13.16
CA GLN A 162 14.84 -8.21 -14.41
C GLN A 162 13.68 -7.50 -15.11
N VAL A 163 12.64 -7.08 -14.38
CA VAL A 163 11.52 -6.32 -14.92
C VAL A 163 11.99 -5.04 -15.61
N PHE A 164 12.88 -4.27 -14.96
CA PHE A 164 13.43 -3.05 -15.57
C PHE A 164 14.32 -3.34 -16.79
N ASN A 165 15.15 -4.38 -16.73
CA ASN A 165 15.96 -4.80 -17.87
C ASN A 165 15.10 -5.22 -19.07
N THR A 166 14.05 -6.02 -18.82
CA THR A 166 13.09 -6.43 -19.84
C THR A 166 12.34 -5.24 -20.42
N LEU A 167 11.94 -4.28 -19.59
CA LEU A 167 11.31 -3.04 -20.06
C LEU A 167 12.25 -2.24 -20.98
N GLN A 168 13.54 -2.13 -20.64
CA GLN A 168 14.52 -1.46 -21.49
C GLN A 168 14.70 -2.17 -22.84
N GLN A 169 14.70 -3.51 -22.85
CA GLN A 169 14.77 -4.29 -24.09
C GLN A 169 13.53 -4.06 -24.98
N LEU A 170 12.34 -4.01 -24.37
CA LEU A 170 11.09 -3.70 -25.08
C LEU A 170 11.13 -2.32 -25.74
N VAL A 171 11.73 -1.31 -25.10
CA VAL A 171 11.89 0.03 -25.68
C VAL A 171 12.80 0.03 -26.91
N GLN A 172 13.84 -0.81 -26.89
CA GLN A 172 14.78 -0.93 -27.99
C GLN A 172 14.23 -1.77 -29.15
N SER A 173 13.16 -2.54 -28.91
CA SER A 173 12.45 -3.31 -29.92
C SER A 173 11.58 -2.43 -30.82
N SER A 174 11.35 -2.86 -32.07
CA SER A 174 10.52 -2.13 -33.03
C SER A 174 9.05 -1.98 -32.61
N GLU A 175 8.55 -2.87 -31.75
CA GLU A 175 7.15 -2.88 -31.29
C GLU A 175 6.93 -1.99 -30.06
N GLY A 176 7.98 -1.70 -29.29
CA GLY A 176 7.91 -0.92 -28.04
C GLY A 176 7.13 -1.61 -26.91
N PRO A 177 7.25 -1.11 -25.66
CA PRO A 177 6.39 -1.56 -24.56
C PRO A 177 4.96 -1.06 -24.76
N SER A 178 3.97 -1.88 -24.40
CA SER A 178 2.58 -1.43 -24.38
C SER A 178 2.40 -0.25 -23.43
N LYS A 179 1.64 0.77 -23.85
CA LYS A 179 1.29 1.93 -23.00
C LYS A 179 0.60 1.51 -21.69
N GLU A 180 -0.13 0.39 -21.74
CA GLU A 180 -0.78 -0.21 -20.58
C GLU A 180 0.26 -0.65 -19.52
N ILE A 181 1.35 -1.29 -19.94
CA ILE A 181 2.41 -1.77 -19.04
C ILE A 181 3.08 -0.60 -18.33
N ILE A 182 3.37 0.48 -19.05
CA ILE A 182 3.98 1.68 -18.45
C ILE A 182 3.03 2.27 -17.39
N SER A 183 1.76 2.44 -17.72
CA SER A 183 0.75 2.97 -16.80
C SER A 183 0.60 2.10 -15.55
N LEU A 184 0.53 0.79 -15.74
CA LEU A 184 0.40 -0.18 -14.64
C LEU A 184 1.65 -0.24 -13.78
N LEU A 185 2.84 -0.14 -14.37
CA LEU A 185 4.11 -0.13 -13.63
C LEU A 185 4.24 1.15 -12.79
N LEU A 186 3.85 2.31 -13.34
CA LEU A 186 3.83 3.57 -12.59
C LEU A 186 2.88 3.52 -11.40
N LYS A 187 1.67 2.99 -11.60
CA LYS A 187 0.71 2.76 -10.50
C LYS A 187 1.25 1.80 -9.45
N PHE A 188 1.84 0.67 -9.87
CA PHE A 188 2.48 -0.29 -8.97
C PHE A 188 3.57 0.38 -8.13
N VAL A 189 4.46 1.14 -8.76
CA VAL A 189 5.55 1.83 -8.08
C VAL A 189 5.01 2.86 -7.09
N HIS A 190 3.97 3.61 -7.44
CA HIS A 190 3.34 4.57 -6.54
C HIS A 190 2.66 3.88 -5.33
N ASP A 191 1.84 2.86 -5.59
CA ASP A 191 0.94 2.29 -4.58
C ASP A 191 1.62 1.28 -3.65
N ILE A 192 2.60 0.52 -4.16
CA ILE A 192 3.14 -0.67 -3.47
C ILE A 192 4.61 -0.51 -3.09
N ALA A 193 5.40 0.17 -3.93
CA ALA A 193 6.84 0.23 -3.75
C ALA A 193 7.42 1.62 -4.12
N PRO A 194 7.06 2.67 -3.37
CA PRO A 194 7.47 4.04 -3.67
C PRO A 194 8.99 4.23 -3.60
N ASP A 195 9.70 3.41 -2.82
CA ASP A 195 11.16 3.43 -2.77
C ASP A 195 11.82 3.02 -4.10
N LEU A 196 11.12 2.24 -4.93
CA LEU A 196 11.58 1.91 -6.27
C LEU A 196 11.46 3.10 -7.23
N ALA A 197 10.50 4.00 -7.01
CA ALA A 197 10.33 5.22 -7.79
C ALA A 197 11.59 6.08 -7.73
N VAL A 198 12.15 6.22 -6.52
CA VAL A 198 13.38 6.98 -6.27
C VAL A 198 14.58 6.29 -6.91
N LYS A 199 14.73 4.98 -6.71
CA LYS A 199 15.87 4.21 -7.24
C LYS A 199 15.93 4.20 -8.78
N GLN A 200 14.78 4.17 -9.44
CA GLN A 200 14.68 4.02 -10.89
C GLN A 200 14.13 5.28 -11.58
N ARG A 201 14.25 6.44 -10.92
CA ARG A 201 13.78 7.76 -11.39
C ARG A 201 14.22 8.07 -12.82
N HIS A 202 15.45 7.75 -13.19
CA HIS A 202 16.00 8.01 -14.52
C HIS A 202 15.32 7.18 -15.62
N LEU A 203 14.97 5.93 -15.32
CA LEU A 203 14.18 5.07 -16.22
C LEU A 203 12.75 5.61 -16.30
N LEU A 204 12.07 5.79 -15.15
CA LEU A 204 10.68 6.25 -15.09
C LEU A 204 10.45 7.63 -15.75
N LYS A 205 11.38 8.57 -15.60
CA LYS A 205 11.32 9.88 -16.27
C LYS A 205 11.39 9.76 -17.80
N ARG A 206 12.12 8.79 -18.33
CA ARG A 206 12.18 8.53 -19.78
C ARG A 206 10.87 7.97 -20.34
N TYR A 207 10.06 7.33 -19.48
CA TYR A 207 8.74 6.78 -19.86
C TYR A 207 7.60 7.78 -19.67
N CYS A 208 7.74 8.72 -18.73
CA CYS A 208 6.81 9.81 -18.50
C CYS A 208 7.20 11.01 -19.38
N ASN A 209 6.73 11.05 -20.62
CA ASN A 209 6.89 12.25 -21.47
C ASN A 209 6.16 13.50 -20.91
N ASN A 210 5.35 13.36 -19.86
CA ASN A 210 4.78 14.47 -19.08
C ASN A 210 5.48 14.55 -17.72
N GLU A 211 6.30 15.59 -17.53
CA GLU A 211 6.95 15.88 -16.25
C GLU A 211 5.94 16.06 -15.10
N ASP A 212 4.70 16.47 -15.40
CA ASP A 212 3.65 16.72 -14.42
C ASP A 212 3.23 15.45 -13.65
N VAL A 213 3.10 14.31 -14.34
CA VAL A 213 2.66 13.03 -13.73
C VAL A 213 3.75 12.47 -12.82
N PHE A 214 5.02 12.62 -13.19
CA PHE A 214 6.14 12.14 -12.38
C PHE A 214 6.39 13.02 -11.14
N ASN A 215 6.20 14.34 -11.27
CA ASN A 215 6.34 15.27 -10.15
C ASN A 215 5.20 15.13 -9.13
N GLU A 216 3.97 14.88 -9.58
CA GLU A 216 2.83 14.59 -8.70
C GLU A 216 3.03 13.28 -7.91
N MET A 217 3.62 12.25 -8.54
CA MET A 217 3.95 10.96 -7.90
C MET A 217 5.08 11.03 -6.85
N THR A 218 5.92 12.06 -6.88
CA THR A 218 7.07 12.20 -5.95
C THR A 218 6.87 13.27 -4.87
N SER A 219 5.78 14.05 -4.95
CA SER A 219 5.52 15.18 -4.05
C SER A 219 4.86 14.81 -2.71
N ASN A 220 4.30 13.60 -2.53
CA ASN A 220 3.55 13.23 -1.32
C ASN A 220 4.42 12.60 -0.21
N GLY A 221 5.74 12.73 -0.28
CA GLY A 221 6.68 12.03 0.60
C GLY A 221 7.37 12.90 1.67
N ASP A 222 7.12 14.21 1.74
CA ASP A 222 7.92 15.09 2.60
C ASP A 222 7.09 16.20 3.27
N ASP A 223 6.15 15.81 4.12
CA ASP A 223 5.59 16.69 5.15
C ASP A 223 6.02 16.22 6.54
N THR A 224 7.33 16.33 6.80
CA THR A 224 7.84 16.54 8.15
C THR A 224 8.64 17.83 8.20
N SER A 225 7.95 18.97 8.14
CA SER A 225 8.54 20.27 8.44
C SER A 225 8.35 20.62 9.92
N THR A 226 9.38 20.35 10.71
CA THR A 226 9.63 21.03 11.99
C THR A 226 9.96 22.51 11.72
N PRO A 227 9.38 23.48 12.45
CA PRO A 227 9.65 24.89 12.20
C PRO A 227 10.93 25.30 12.92
N THR A 228 12.02 25.49 12.18
CA THR A 228 13.21 26.18 12.70
C THR A 228 13.12 27.66 12.39
N SER A 229 12.88 28.42 13.45
CA SER A 229 13.06 29.86 13.56
C SER A 229 14.41 30.31 12.99
N ARG A 230 14.39 31.33 12.12
CA ARG A 230 15.56 32.18 11.89
C ARG A 230 15.14 33.63 11.76
N ASN A 231 15.36 34.34 12.86
CA ASN A 231 15.56 35.78 12.91
C ASN A 231 16.55 36.22 11.82
N ALA A 232 16.15 37.22 11.04
CA ALA A 232 17.08 38.13 10.38
C ALA A 232 16.62 39.56 10.64
N SER A 233 17.25 40.14 11.66
CA SER A 233 17.28 41.58 11.90
C SER A 233 18.15 42.22 10.82
N LYS A 234 17.64 43.25 10.14
CA LYS A 234 18.43 44.40 9.67
C LYS A 234 17.51 45.63 9.49
N ARG A 235 17.68 46.55 10.44
CA ARG A 235 17.60 48.02 10.33
C ARG A 235 18.25 48.50 9.01
N SER A 236 17.94 49.65 8.38
CA SER A 236 17.51 50.97 8.87
C SER A 236 17.18 51.90 7.68
N ALA A 237 16.35 52.91 7.99
CA ALA A 237 16.19 54.22 7.35
C ALA A 237 15.53 54.24 5.95
N ASP A 238 14.58 55.12 5.65
CA ASP A 238 14.55 56.54 6.03
C ASP A 238 13.13 57.12 6.11
N GLU A 239 13.04 58.23 6.84
CA GLU A 239 11.88 59.03 7.19
C GLU A 239 11.20 59.73 5.99
N SER A 240 9.88 59.91 6.04
CA SER A 240 9.26 61.25 6.10
C SER A 240 7.74 61.16 6.19
N ALA A 241 7.22 61.79 7.23
CA ALA A 241 5.81 62.07 7.43
C ALA A 241 5.39 63.29 6.59
N GLY A 242 4.15 63.29 6.14
CA GLY A 242 3.47 64.42 5.50
C GLY A 242 1.96 64.23 5.63
N GLU A 243 1.38 65.06 6.47
CA GLU A 243 0.00 65.07 6.96
C GLU A 243 -0.92 65.86 6.00
N GLU A 244 -2.24 65.73 6.22
CA GLU A 244 -3.36 66.60 5.82
C GLU A 244 -4.28 66.27 4.62
N ASP A 245 -5.57 66.29 4.99
CA ASP A 245 -6.78 66.79 4.30
C ASP A 245 -7.61 65.95 3.29
N GLN A 246 -8.81 65.58 3.77
CA GLN A 246 -10.07 65.51 3.01
C GLN A 246 -10.63 66.94 2.78
N PRO A 247 -11.78 67.22 2.10
CA PRO A 247 -12.74 66.37 1.35
C PRO A 247 -13.14 66.96 -0.04
N SER A 248 -13.94 66.23 -0.85
CA SER A 248 -15.15 66.76 -1.53
C SER A 248 -15.61 65.94 -2.74
N ALA A 249 -16.78 65.32 -2.57
CA ALA A 249 -17.94 65.15 -3.47
C ALA A 249 -17.84 65.41 -5.00
N LYS A 250 -18.34 64.43 -5.76
CA LYS A 250 -19.28 64.51 -6.92
C LYS A 250 -19.66 63.06 -7.30
N ARG A 251 -20.79 62.48 -6.88
CA ARG A 251 -22.20 62.61 -7.34
C ARG A 251 -22.45 62.20 -8.80
N THR A 252 -23.38 61.22 -8.95
CA THR A 252 -24.23 60.85 -10.13
C THR A 252 -23.54 60.16 -11.32
N SER A 253 -24.04 59.11 -11.98
CA SER A 253 -25.37 58.46 -12.12
C SER A 253 -25.14 56.97 -12.49
N LEU A 254 -25.84 55.98 -11.93
CA LEU A 254 -27.16 55.48 -12.36
C LEU A 254 -27.28 55.20 -13.87
N MET A 255 -27.26 53.92 -14.25
CA MET A 255 -28.14 53.36 -15.29
C MET A 255 -28.24 51.83 -15.11
N LEU A 256 -29.42 51.41 -14.65
CA LEU A 256 -29.96 50.06 -14.79
C LEU A 256 -29.97 49.64 -16.26
N LYS A 257 -29.78 48.35 -16.53
CA LYS A 257 -30.71 47.57 -17.34
C LYS A 257 -30.59 46.08 -17.03
N SER A 258 -31.72 45.55 -16.58
CA SER A 258 -32.04 44.15 -16.30
C SER A 258 -32.49 43.45 -17.61
N PRO A 259 -32.88 42.15 -17.59
CA PRO A 259 -32.51 41.16 -18.57
C PRO A 259 -33.57 40.93 -19.65
N ARG A 260 -33.22 40.17 -20.69
CA ARG A 260 -34.19 39.50 -21.57
C ARG A 260 -33.93 38.00 -21.58
N SER A 261 -34.95 37.27 -21.16
CA SER A 261 -35.23 35.89 -21.50
C SER A 261 -35.73 35.77 -22.94
N ASP A 262 -35.70 34.54 -23.44
CA ASP A 262 -36.65 33.89 -24.37
C ASP A 262 -35.94 33.20 -25.54
N ASN A 263 -35.56 31.93 -25.34
CA ASN A 263 -36.21 30.75 -25.95
C ASN A 263 -35.53 29.45 -25.48
#